data_AF-A0A9X1NIZ6-F1
#
_entry.id   AF-A0A9X1NIZ6-F1
#
_cell.length_a   1.000
_cell.length_b   1.000
_cell.length_c   1.000
_cell.angle_alpha   90.00
_cell.angle_beta   90.00
_cell.angle_gamma   90.00
#
_symmetry.space_group_name_H-M   'P 1'
#
loop_
_entity.id
_entity.type
_entity.pdbx_description
1 polymer ?
#
loop_
_entity_poly.entity_id
_entity_poly.type
_entity_poly.pdbx_seq_one_letter_code
_entity_poly.pdbx_strand_id
1 'polypeptide(L)'
;MSELTLTLLRLGFLAVLWLLVLSVVAVLRRDLFNSAARRPAMAGAAPAPARGGGGRPPAQQEPPPPTHLVVTAGSLKGTTIPLGQAPILLGRAPESTLVLDDDFASGRHARLSLRHGVWMVEDLGSTNGTFLGRNRVQDPVPIAPGAQVRIGRTVLELRR
;
A
#
# COMPACT_ATOMS: atom_id res chain seq x y z
N MET A 1 14.47 -35.27 -35.51
CA MET A 1 14.04 -34.05 -34.80
C MET A 1 14.30 -32.87 -35.71
N SER A 2 13.27 -32.14 -36.12
CA SER A 2 13.36 -31.06 -37.11
C SER A 2 14.14 -29.86 -36.57
N GLU A 3 15.10 -29.34 -37.35
CA GLU A 3 15.89 -28.11 -37.09
C GLU A 3 15.03 -26.93 -36.61
N LEU A 4 13.85 -26.77 -37.22
CA LEU A 4 12.83 -25.77 -36.85
C LEU A 4 12.45 -25.80 -35.36
N THR A 5 12.34 -26.99 -34.77
CA THR A 5 11.95 -27.17 -33.37
C THR A 5 13.04 -26.64 -32.44
N LEU A 6 14.31 -26.86 -32.79
CA LEU A 6 15.46 -26.36 -32.03
C LEU A 6 15.60 -24.84 -32.15
N THR A 7 15.35 -24.29 -33.33
CA THR A 7 15.32 -22.83 -33.55
C THR A 7 14.21 -22.16 -32.75
N LEU A 8 13.00 -22.72 -32.76
CA LEU A 8 11.87 -22.21 -31.98
C LEU A 8 12.13 -22.28 -30.47
N LEU A 9 12.72 -23.38 -30.00
CA LEU A 9 13.11 -23.52 -28.59
C LEU A 9 14.15 -22.48 -28.16
N ARG A 10 15.18 -22.23 -28.99
CA ARG A 10 16.18 -21.18 -28.75
C ARG A 10 15.57 -19.79 -28.70
N LEU A 11 14.70 -19.45 -29.65
CA LEU A 11 14.02 -18.15 -29.70
C LEU A 11 13.10 -17.96 -28.49
N GLY A 12 12.36 -19.01 -28.09
CA GLY A 12 11.52 -18.98 -26.91
C GLY A 12 12.33 -18.77 -25.62
N PHE A 13 13.45 -19.48 -25.47
CA PHE A 13 14.36 -19.30 -24.34
C PHE A 13 14.92 -17.88 -24.29
N LEU A 14 15.34 -17.32 -25.43
CA LEU A 14 15.84 -15.95 -25.52
C LEU A 14 14.76 -14.92 -25.17
N ALA A 15 13.52 -15.13 -25.59
CA ALA A 15 12.39 -14.26 -25.26
C ALA A 15 12.08 -14.28 -23.75
N VAL A 16 12.10 -15.45 -23.12
CA VAL A 16 11.92 -15.58 -21.65
C VAL A 16 13.04 -14.87 -20.89
N LEU A 17 14.29 -15.02 -21.33
CA LEU A 17 15.43 -14.29 -20.74
C LEU A 17 15.26 -12.78 -20.89
N TRP A 18 14.83 -12.31 -22.07
CA TRP A 18 14.56 -10.89 -22.29
C TRP A 18 13.42 -10.36 -21.40
N LEU A 19 12.34 -11.13 -21.23
CA LEU A 19 11.25 -10.77 -20.30
C LEU A 19 11.73 -10.70 -18.85
N LEU A 20 12.59 -11.63 -18.43
CA LEU A 20 13.21 -11.62 -17.11
C LEU A 20 14.07 -10.36 -16.92
N VAL A 21 14.92 -10.03 -17.89
CA VAL A 21 15.77 -8.82 -17.86
C VAL A 21 14.90 -7.55 -17.79
N LEU A 22 13.86 -7.45 -18.62
CA LEU A 22 12.93 -6.32 -18.59
C LEU A 22 12.19 -6.20 -17.26
N SER A 23 11.78 -7.33 -16.67
CA SER A 23 11.16 -7.37 -15.34
C SER A 23 12.11 -6.84 -14.26
N VAL A 24 13.36 -7.32 -14.23
CA VAL A 24 14.38 -6.88 -13.26
C VAL A 24 14.67 -5.38 -13.40
N VAL A 25 14.83 -4.89 -14.63
CA VAL A 25 15.04 -3.46 -14.91
C VAL A 25 13.83 -2.63 -14.49
N ALA A 26 12.61 -3.10 -14.77
CA ALA A 26 11.38 -2.42 -14.37
C ALA A 26 11.25 -2.32 -12.84
N VAL A 27 11.60 -3.38 -12.11
CA VAL A 27 11.62 -3.41 -10.64
C VAL A 27 12.68 -2.46 -10.08
N LEU A 28 13.90 -2.51 -10.61
CA LEU A 28 15.00 -1.67 -10.15
C LEU A 28 14.72 -0.18 -10.41
N ARG A 29 14.13 0.14 -11.56
CA ARG A 29 13.65 1.48 -11.87
C ARG A 29 12.60 1.91 -10.83
N ARG A 30 11.61 1.07 -10.55
CA ARG A 30 10.55 1.38 -9.56
C ARG A 30 11.12 1.66 -8.16
N ASP A 31 12.17 0.95 -7.77
CA ASP A 31 12.85 1.11 -6.48
C ASP A 31 13.67 2.42 -6.38
N LEU A 32 14.38 2.77 -7.45
CA LEU A 32 15.13 4.04 -7.54
C LEU A 32 14.21 5.27 -7.56
N PHE A 33 13.09 5.20 -8.30
CA PHE A 33 12.13 6.29 -8.36
C PHE A 33 11.31 6.45 -7.06
N ASN A 34 11.07 5.37 -6.29
CA ASN A 34 10.44 5.45 -4.97
C ASN A 34 11.36 6.04 -3.88
N SER A 35 12.69 6.00 -4.10
CA SER A 35 13.68 6.58 -3.20
C SER A 35 13.86 8.11 -3.39
N ALA A 36 13.64 8.62 -4.60
CA ALA A 36 13.75 10.04 -4.92
C ALA A 36 12.61 10.92 -4.35
N ALA A 37 11.49 10.31 -3.93
CA ALA A 37 10.39 11.02 -3.24
C ALA A 37 10.73 11.37 -1.77
N ARG A 38 11.92 11.02 -1.28
CA ARG A 38 12.53 11.59 -0.08
C ARG A 38 13.44 12.77 -0.46
N ARG A 39 12.85 13.90 -0.85
CA ARG A 39 13.46 15.20 -0.53
C ARG A 39 12.57 15.86 0.51
N PRO A 40 13.00 15.97 1.79
CA PRO A 40 12.34 16.91 2.67
C PRO A 40 12.61 18.29 2.05
N ALA A 41 11.56 18.95 1.61
CA ALA A 41 11.63 20.38 1.35
C ALA A 41 11.89 21.07 2.70
N MET A 42 13.16 21.16 3.09
CA MET A 42 13.61 22.19 4.01
C MET A 42 13.59 23.50 3.22
N ALA A 43 12.45 24.19 3.28
CA ALA A 43 12.33 25.58 2.87
C ALA A 43 11.41 26.31 3.85
N GLY A 44 12.06 26.98 4.80
CA GLY A 44 11.69 28.26 5.40
C GLY A 44 10.24 28.54 5.81
N ALA A 45 10.03 28.66 7.11
CA ALA A 45 9.27 29.78 7.67
C ALA A 45 9.59 29.92 9.16
N ALA A 46 10.33 30.97 9.50
CA ALA A 46 10.45 31.45 10.87
C ALA A 46 9.09 32.01 11.35
N PRO A 47 8.70 31.85 12.62
CA PRO A 47 7.62 32.65 13.18
C PRO A 47 8.18 33.82 13.99
N ALA A 48 7.88 35.05 13.54
CA ALA A 48 7.86 36.22 14.41
C ALA A 48 6.43 36.80 14.42
N PRO A 49 6.01 37.44 15.53
CA PRO A 49 4.64 37.38 16.00
C PRO A 49 3.76 38.50 15.47
N ALA A 50 2.50 38.19 15.15
CA ALA A 50 1.47 39.20 14.94
C ALA A 50 0.33 38.95 15.92
N ARG A 51 0.26 39.83 16.93
CA ARG A 51 -0.94 40.06 17.75
C ARG A 51 -2.06 40.55 16.82
N GLY A 52 -3.25 39.99 16.96
CA GLY A 52 -4.45 40.48 16.28
C GLY A 52 -5.63 39.56 16.58
N GLY A 53 -6.59 40.05 17.37
CA GLY A 53 -7.72 39.29 17.85
C GLY A 53 -8.80 39.04 16.81
N GLY A 54 -9.73 38.14 17.16
CA GLY A 54 -11.02 38.01 16.50
C GLY A 54 -11.30 36.60 15.98
N GLY A 55 -12.10 35.85 16.74
CA GLY A 55 -12.84 34.68 16.25
C GLY A 55 -12.01 33.41 16.04
N ARG A 56 -11.93 32.58 17.09
CA ARG A 56 -11.61 31.16 16.92
C ARG A 56 -12.71 30.56 16.02
N PRO A 57 -12.41 30.07 14.80
CA PRO A 57 -13.35 29.19 14.12
C PRO A 57 -13.64 28.03 15.06
N PRO A 58 -14.87 27.52 15.16
CA PRO A 58 -15.12 26.31 15.93
C PRO A 58 -14.12 25.28 15.42
N ALA A 59 -13.28 24.79 16.35
CA ALA A 59 -12.40 23.68 16.07
C ALA A 59 -13.28 22.62 15.42
N GLN A 60 -13.10 22.41 14.12
CA GLN A 60 -13.67 21.27 13.45
C GLN A 60 -13.17 20.11 14.29
N GLN A 61 -14.09 19.48 15.02
CA GLN A 61 -13.80 18.28 15.78
C GLN A 61 -13.32 17.29 14.73
N GLU A 62 -12.00 17.20 14.58
CA GLU A 62 -11.37 16.23 13.72
C GLU A 62 -11.88 14.88 14.25
N PRO A 63 -12.67 14.13 13.46
CA PRO A 63 -13.29 12.92 13.96
C PRO A 63 -12.20 12.06 14.59
N PRO A 64 -12.43 11.46 15.78
CA PRO A 64 -11.38 10.73 16.48
C PRO A 64 -10.73 9.73 15.52
N PRO A 65 -9.39 9.70 15.45
CA PRO A 65 -8.69 8.88 14.48
C PRO A 65 -9.09 7.42 14.69
N PRO A 66 -9.25 6.64 13.60
CA PRO A 66 -9.58 5.23 13.72
C PRO A 66 -8.48 4.53 14.51
N THR A 67 -8.90 3.72 15.47
CA THR A 67 -8.07 3.09 16.52
C THR A 67 -7.79 1.62 16.22
N HIS A 68 -8.60 0.98 15.38
CA HIS A 68 -8.54 -0.45 15.13
C HIS A 68 -8.70 -0.79 13.64
N LEU A 69 -7.86 -1.69 13.14
CA LEU A 69 -8.05 -2.35 11.85
C LEU A 69 -8.72 -3.69 12.08
N VAL A 70 -9.91 -3.89 11.52
CA VAL A 70 -10.69 -5.12 11.71
C VAL A 70 -10.78 -5.88 10.40
N VAL A 71 -10.48 -7.18 10.44
CA VAL A 71 -10.72 -8.09 9.32
C VAL A 71 -12.19 -8.51 9.35
N THR A 72 -12.96 -8.09 8.37
CA THR A 72 -14.42 -8.34 8.29
C THR A 72 -14.76 -9.58 7.46
N ALA A 73 -13.88 -9.99 6.55
CA ALA A 73 -14.02 -11.20 5.75
C ALA A 73 -12.65 -11.81 5.41
N GLY A 74 -12.63 -13.12 5.11
CA GLY A 74 -11.42 -13.90 4.86
C GLY A 74 -11.16 -14.94 5.94
N SER A 75 -10.02 -15.64 5.84
CA SER A 75 -9.56 -16.65 6.80
C SER A 75 -9.36 -16.06 8.21
N LEU A 76 -9.01 -14.77 8.29
CA LEU A 76 -8.71 -14.07 9.54
C LEU A 76 -9.88 -13.21 10.04
N LYS A 77 -11.12 -13.52 9.64
CA LYS A 77 -12.29 -12.75 10.07
C LYS A 77 -12.37 -12.65 11.60
N GLY A 78 -12.52 -11.42 12.11
CA GLY A 78 -12.58 -11.11 13.54
C GLY A 78 -11.23 -10.70 14.14
N THR A 79 -10.11 -10.86 13.42
CA THR A 79 -8.82 -10.33 13.85
C THR A 79 -8.88 -8.80 13.88
N THR A 80 -8.45 -8.23 15.01
CA THR A 80 -8.40 -6.78 15.24
C THR A 80 -6.98 -6.40 15.61
N ILE A 81 -6.43 -5.40 14.91
CA ILE A 81 -5.08 -4.88 15.14
C ILE A 81 -5.18 -3.42 15.58
N PRO A 82 -4.49 -3.00 16.65
CA PRO A 82 -4.44 -1.60 17.04
C PRO A 82 -3.72 -0.77 15.97
N LEU A 83 -4.36 0.32 15.55
CA LEU A 83 -3.80 1.31 14.64
C LEU A 83 -2.89 2.25 15.44
N GLY A 84 -1.57 2.08 15.27
CA GLY A 84 -0.55 2.94 15.87
C GLY A 84 0.01 3.99 14.92
N GLN A 85 1.19 4.52 15.25
CA GLN A 85 1.94 5.40 14.34
C GLN A 85 2.84 4.65 13.34
N ALA A 86 3.06 3.35 13.58
CA ALA A 86 3.86 2.50 12.71
C ALA A 86 3.07 2.07 11.47
N PRO A 87 3.74 1.94 10.30
CA PRO A 87 3.10 1.36 9.13
C PRO A 87 2.77 -0.11 9.36
N ILE A 88 1.59 -0.53 8.92
CA ILE A 88 1.12 -1.91 9.01
C ILE A 88 1.32 -2.55 7.64
N LEU A 89 2.15 -3.61 7.60
CA LEU A 89 2.37 -4.38 6.40
C LEU A 89 1.36 -5.54 6.32
N LEU A 90 0.72 -5.66 5.16
CA LEU A 90 -0.30 -6.66 4.86
C LEU A 90 0.24 -7.59 3.77
N GLY A 91 0.21 -8.89 3.99
CA GLY A 91 0.64 -9.86 2.99
C GLY A 91 0.87 -11.24 3.57
N ARG A 92 1.20 -12.20 2.70
CA ARG A 92 1.38 -13.60 3.08
C ARG A 92 2.72 -13.92 3.73
N ALA A 93 3.70 -13.03 3.60
CA ALA A 93 5.04 -13.26 4.12
C ALA A 93 5.08 -13.05 5.64
N PRO A 94 5.87 -13.84 6.38
CA PRO A 94 5.90 -13.83 7.85
C PRO A 94 6.39 -12.51 8.45
N GLU A 95 7.08 -11.67 7.68
CA GLU A 95 7.48 -10.32 8.07
C GLU A 95 6.32 -9.30 8.05
N SER A 96 5.13 -9.70 7.58
CA SER A 96 3.96 -8.83 7.55
C SER A 96 3.38 -8.66 8.95
N THR A 97 2.98 -7.43 9.30
CA THR A 97 2.31 -7.13 10.57
C THR A 97 0.98 -7.88 10.68
N LEU A 98 0.25 -7.98 9.56
CA LEU A 98 -0.87 -8.89 9.41
C LEU A 98 -0.51 -9.90 8.32
N VAL A 99 -0.17 -11.11 8.77
CA VAL A 99 0.10 -12.25 7.89
C VAL A 99 -1.23 -12.77 7.37
N LEU A 100 -1.46 -12.62 6.06
CA LEU A 100 -2.65 -13.07 5.37
C LEU A 100 -2.49 -14.52 4.91
N ASP A 101 -3.34 -15.40 5.41
CA ASP A 101 -3.47 -16.76 4.89
C ASP A 101 -4.42 -16.78 3.68
N ASP A 102 -3.94 -16.22 2.57
CA ASP A 102 -4.68 -16.12 1.32
C ASP A 102 -3.76 -16.30 0.11
N ASP A 103 -4.05 -17.30 -0.73
CA ASP A 103 -3.30 -17.59 -1.96
C ASP A 103 -3.31 -16.42 -2.97
N PHE A 104 -4.35 -15.58 -2.90
CA PHE A 104 -4.44 -14.37 -3.73
C PHE A 104 -3.65 -13.18 -3.15
N ALA A 105 -3.04 -13.33 -1.98
CA ALA A 105 -2.18 -12.34 -1.38
C ALA A 105 -0.69 -12.59 -1.71
N SER A 106 -0.03 -11.58 -2.29
CA SER A 106 1.43 -11.51 -2.40
C SER A 106 2.10 -11.44 -1.02
N GLY A 107 3.38 -11.82 -0.95
CA GLY A 107 4.16 -11.82 0.29
C GLY A 107 4.17 -10.46 0.99
N ARG A 108 4.51 -9.40 0.25
CA ARG A 108 4.34 -8.00 0.65
C ARG A 108 3.29 -7.37 -0.26
N HIS A 109 2.02 -7.40 0.15
CA HIS A 109 0.91 -7.05 -0.73
C HIS A 109 0.58 -5.57 -0.68
N ALA A 110 0.29 -5.07 0.51
CA ALA A 110 -0.14 -3.69 0.73
C ALA A 110 0.46 -3.14 2.01
N ARG A 111 0.55 -1.83 2.10
CA ARG A 111 0.98 -1.11 3.29
C ARG A 111 -0.07 -0.09 3.68
N LEU A 112 -0.44 -0.10 4.95
CA LEU A 112 -1.17 0.97 5.58
C LEU A 112 -0.18 1.90 6.27
N SER A 113 -0.26 3.20 6.02
CA SER A 113 0.62 4.18 6.65
C SER A 113 -0.18 5.40 7.09
N LEU A 114 0.16 5.93 8.26
CA LEU A 114 -0.41 7.18 8.75
C LEU A 114 0.40 8.36 8.19
N ARG A 115 -0.23 9.25 7.43
CA ARG A 115 0.38 10.47 6.89
C ARG A 115 -0.46 11.68 7.25
N HIS A 116 0.14 12.65 7.97
CA HIS A 116 -0.56 13.86 8.42
C HIS A 116 -1.89 13.58 9.14
N GLY A 117 -1.95 12.51 9.96
CA GLY A 117 -3.18 12.11 10.67
C GLY A 117 -4.18 11.31 9.84
N VAL A 118 -3.94 11.10 8.54
CA VAL A 118 -4.81 10.33 7.65
C VAL A 118 -4.19 8.98 7.33
N TRP A 119 -4.97 7.91 7.46
CA TRP A 119 -4.56 6.58 7.04
C TRP A 119 -4.57 6.45 5.52
N MET A 120 -3.49 5.96 4.97
CA MET A 120 -3.30 5.77 3.53
C MET A 120 -3.04 4.30 3.25
N VAL A 121 -3.69 3.74 2.23
CA VAL A 121 -3.39 2.41 1.68
C VAL A 121 -2.54 2.57 0.44
N GLU A 122 -1.48 1.77 0.35
CA GLU A 122 -0.57 1.71 -0.78
C GLU A 122 -0.39 0.25 -1.20
N ASP A 123 -0.55 -0.02 -2.49
CA ASP A 123 -0.26 -1.34 -3.06
C ASP A 123 1.25 -1.45 -3.34
N LEU A 124 1.89 -2.53 -2.87
CA LEU A 124 3.34 -2.73 -3.01
C LEU A 124 3.71 -3.48 -4.29
N GLY A 125 2.88 -3.41 -5.33
CA GLY A 125 3.07 -4.14 -6.58
C GLY A 125 2.54 -5.56 -6.49
N SER A 126 1.38 -5.73 -5.86
CA SER A 126 0.76 -7.04 -5.72
C SER A 126 0.26 -7.59 -7.07
N THR A 127 0.22 -8.91 -7.20
CA THR A 127 -0.19 -9.58 -8.45
C THR A 127 -1.67 -9.31 -8.77
N ASN A 128 -2.53 -9.45 -7.77
CA ASN A 128 -3.98 -9.32 -7.92
C ASN A 128 -4.50 -7.89 -7.67
N GLY A 129 -3.68 -7.03 -7.07
CA GLY A 129 -4.06 -5.66 -6.71
C GLY A 129 -4.76 -5.56 -5.36
N THR A 130 -4.57 -4.39 -4.73
CA THR A 130 -5.35 -3.93 -3.59
C THR A 130 -6.56 -3.12 -4.07
N PHE A 131 -7.72 -3.30 -3.44
CA PHE A 131 -8.94 -2.58 -3.78
C PHE A 131 -9.46 -1.79 -2.58
N LEU A 132 -9.88 -0.55 -2.80
CA LEU A 132 -10.62 0.25 -1.83
C LEU A 132 -12.07 0.36 -2.32
N GLY A 133 -12.98 -0.34 -1.64
CA GLY A 133 -14.35 -0.56 -2.11
C GLY A 133 -14.37 -1.28 -3.45
N ARG A 134 -14.74 -0.56 -4.52
CA ARG A 134 -14.76 -1.08 -5.91
C ARG A 134 -13.57 -0.64 -6.76
N ASN A 135 -12.75 0.28 -6.26
CA ASN A 135 -11.68 0.89 -7.04
C ASN A 135 -10.34 0.22 -6.72
N ARG A 136 -9.53 -0.07 -7.76
CA ARG A 136 -8.17 -0.59 -7.57
C ARG A 136 -7.23 0.54 -7.14
N VAL A 137 -6.45 0.29 -6.10
CA VAL A 137 -5.42 1.20 -5.60
C VAL A 137 -4.19 1.06 -6.48
N GLN A 138 -3.75 2.17 -7.08
CA GLN A 138 -2.52 2.24 -7.90
C GLN A 138 -1.47 3.13 -7.23
N ASP A 139 -1.92 4.27 -6.69
CA ASP A 139 -1.14 5.21 -5.89
C ASP A 139 -1.59 5.16 -4.41
N PRO A 140 -0.84 5.76 -3.47
CA PRO A 140 -1.30 5.88 -2.09
C PRO A 140 -2.63 6.64 -1.98
N VAL A 141 -3.68 5.96 -1.51
CA VAL A 141 -5.04 6.52 -1.41
C VAL A 141 -5.46 6.66 0.06
N PRO A 142 -6.09 7.78 0.47
CA PRO A 142 -6.61 7.94 1.82
C PRO A 142 -7.78 7.00 2.10
N ILE A 143 -7.83 6.47 3.31
CA ILE A 143 -8.85 5.54 3.78
C ILE A 143 -9.70 6.24 4.83
N ALA A 144 -10.98 6.40 4.52
CA ALA A 144 -11.93 6.88 5.51
C ALA A 144 -12.27 5.77 6.52
N PRO A 145 -12.59 6.11 7.79
CA PRO A 145 -13.17 5.16 8.73
C PRO A 145 -14.42 4.49 8.12
N GLY A 146 -14.54 3.17 8.28
CA GLY A 146 -15.60 2.35 7.69
C GLY A 146 -15.38 1.96 6.22
N ALA A 147 -14.35 2.49 5.56
CA ALA A 147 -14.03 2.08 4.21
C ALA A 147 -13.44 0.67 4.18
N GLN A 148 -13.87 -0.12 3.20
CA GLN A 148 -13.43 -1.51 3.04
C GLN A 148 -12.23 -1.59 2.10
N VAL A 149 -11.11 -2.09 2.61
CA VAL A 149 -9.93 -2.45 1.82
C VAL A 149 -9.97 -3.95 1.58
N ARG A 150 -9.97 -4.36 0.32
CA ARG A 150 -9.99 -5.75 -0.10
C ARG A 150 -8.66 -6.16 -0.70
N ILE A 151 -8.12 -7.26 -0.20
CA ILE A 151 -6.88 -7.90 -0.64
C ILE A 151 -7.22 -9.37 -0.88
N GLY A 152 -7.23 -9.80 -2.14
CA GLY A 152 -7.69 -11.15 -2.49
C GLY A 152 -9.13 -11.41 -1.98
N ARG A 153 -9.25 -12.39 -1.09
CA ARG A 153 -10.47 -12.79 -0.36
C ARG A 153 -10.61 -12.13 1.02
N THR A 154 -9.58 -11.44 1.48
CA THR A 154 -9.58 -10.76 2.77
C THR A 154 -10.15 -9.35 2.62
N VAL A 155 -11.07 -8.98 3.50
CA VAL A 155 -11.63 -7.62 3.59
C VAL A 155 -11.31 -7.03 4.96
N LEU A 156 -10.79 -5.82 4.94
CA LEU A 156 -10.30 -5.05 6.08
C LEU A 156 -11.11 -3.76 6.18
N GLU A 157 -11.38 -3.32 7.39
CA GLU A 157 -12.13 -2.09 7.66
C GLU A 157 -11.44 -1.32 8.79
N LEU A 158 -11.31 0.00 8.63
CA LEU A 158 -10.84 0.86 9.73
C LEU A 158 -12.02 1.20 10.64
N ARG A 159 -11.95 0.79 11.90
CA ARG A 159 -12.97 1.04 12.91
C ARG A 159 -12.45 1.91 14.04
N ARG A 160 -13.40 2.46 14.79
CA ARG A 160 -13.20 3.20 16.04
C ARG A 160 -13.35 2.28 17.24
#